data_AF-A0AAP6Y2A8-F1
#
_entry.id   AF-A0AAP6Y2A8-F1
#
_cell.length_a   1.000
_cell.length_b   1.000
_cell.length_c   1.000
_cell.angle_alpha   90.00
_cell.angle_beta   90.00
_cell.angle_gamma   90.00
#
_symmetry.space_group_name_H-M   'P 1'
#
loop_
_entity.id
_entity.type
_entity.pdbx_description
1 polymer ?
#
loop_
_entity_poly.entity_id
_entity_poly.type
_entity_poly.pdbx_seq_one_letter_code
_entity_poly.pdbx_strand_id
1 'polypeptide(L)'
;MKKDFTFNIKSVSLDENYHPSTNTRITTNFANLARGEYRKANLRNALNMINNRFNALAHWDNTKGERYAVELEIVSVEIGIEDGGESFPSIEILKTNIVDHKTNKRIEGIVGNNFSSYVRDYDFSVLLQEHNKGKSQFSIPDDFGVLHGKLFQSFVNSDTYKQNFKKPPVICLSVSDNKTYNRTENQHPVLGVEYEPNESSLTEQYFKKMGLQVRYFMPQNSAAPLALFFFGDLLNDYSNLELISTISTMETFQKIYRPEIYNANATAGKSYKPNLKNLDHSLTQIVYDREERGKLANEQGKFAQEHFIKPYQTVLEQFSTRYLS
;
A
#
# COMPACT_ATOMS: atom_id res chain seq x y z
N MET A 1 -19.47 22.45 -19.38
CA MET A 1 -19.06 21.11 -19.83
C MET A 1 -18.48 20.36 -18.64
N LYS A 2 -18.89 19.10 -18.41
CA LYS A 2 -18.24 18.23 -17.43
C LYS A 2 -16.79 18.01 -17.88
N LYS A 3 -15.82 18.53 -17.14
CA LYS A 3 -14.45 18.02 -17.22
C LYS A 3 -14.45 16.76 -16.37
N ASP A 4 -14.39 15.61 -17.04
CA ASP A 4 -14.26 14.31 -16.40
C ASP A 4 -12.78 13.91 -16.45
N PHE A 5 -12.28 13.35 -15.35
CA PHE A 5 -10.91 12.89 -15.26
C PHE A 5 -10.75 11.61 -16.09
N THR A 6 -9.68 11.55 -16.89
CA THR A 6 -9.28 10.32 -17.57
C THR A 6 -8.15 9.66 -16.80
N PHE A 7 -8.07 8.33 -16.89
CA PHE A 7 -7.04 7.54 -16.21
C PHE A 7 -6.25 6.74 -17.23
N ASN A 8 -4.94 6.73 -17.08
CA ASN A 8 -4.03 5.88 -17.82
C ASN A 8 -3.23 5.00 -16.85
N ILE A 9 -3.01 3.74 -17.23
CA ILE A 9 -2.24 2.78 -16.44
C ILE A 9 -1.00 2.37 -17.21
N LYS A 10 0.14 2.44 -16.54
CA LYS A 10 1.40 1.84 -17.00
C LYS A 10 1.81 0.76 -16.01
N SER A 11 2.48 -0.27 -16.49
CA SER A 11 2.97 -1.35 -15.64
C SER A 11 4.38 -1.77 -16.01
N VAL A 12 5.20 -2.05 -15.00
CA VAL A 12 6.57 -2.52 -15.16
C VAL A 12 6.86 -3.64 -14.15
N SER A 13 7.62 -4.65 -14.58
CA SER A 13 8.08 -5.73 -13.70
C SER A 13 8.99 -5.20 -12.60
N LEU A 14 8.73 -5.59 -11.35
CA LEU A 14 9.63 -5.41 -10.22
C LEU A 14 10.36 -6.74 -9.96
N ASP A 15 11.41 -6.97 -10.75
CA ASP A 15 12.34 -8.09 -10.60
C ASP A 15 13.72 -7.62 -10.12
N GLU A 16 14.69 -8.54 -9.98
CA GLU A 16 16.06 -8.21 -9.54
C GLU A 16 16.81 -7.24 -10.48
N ASN A 17 16.36 -7.11 -11.72
CA ASN A 17 16.93 -6.22 -12.74
C ASN A 17 16.14 -4.92 -12.88
N TYR A 18 15.09 -4.69 -12.09
CA TYR A 18 14.36 -3.43 -12.09
C TYR A 18 15.27 -2.25 -11.75
N HIS A 19 15.18 -1.21 -12.58
CA HIS A 19 15.81 0.08 -12.34
C HIS A 19 14.74 1.18 -12.39
N PRO A 20 14.67 2.07 -11.39
CA PRO A 20 13.85 3.26 -11.50
C PRO A 20 14.25 4.07 -12.73
N SER A 21 13.30 4.49 -13.56
CA SER A 21 13.64 5.30 -14.72
C SER A 21 14.10 6.70 -14.28
N THR A 22 14.97 7.34 -15.07
CA THR A 22 15.50 8.69 -14.78
C THR A 22 14.44 9.78 -14.83
N ASN A 23 13.34 9.57 -15.59
CA ASN A 23 12.23 10.51 -15.74
C ASN A 23 11.02 10.19 -14.84
N THR A 24 10.86 8.95 -14.38
CA THR A 24 10.02 8.66 -13.21
C THR A 24 10.82 9.10 -12.00
N ARG A 25 10.75 10.39 -11.65
CA ARG A 25 11.32 10.89 -10.39
C ARG A 25 10.78 10.04 -9.25
N ILE A 26 11.57 9.04 -8.83
CA ILE A 26 12.08 8.74 -7.49
C ILE A 26 11.04 8.75 -6.34
N THR A 27 9.86 8.16 -6.48
CA THR A 27 8.79 8.43 -5.48
C THR A 27 8.15 7.22 -4.82
N THR A 28 8.40 6.01 -5.28
CA THR A 28 7.89 4.82 -4.59
C THR A 28 8.81 4.25 -3.54
N ASN A 29 8.23 3.59 -2.53
CA ASN A 29 8.96 2.80 -1.53
C ASN A 29 9.87 1.72 -2.15
N PHE A 30 9.61 1.32 -3.40
CA PHE A 30 10.45 0.40 -4.18
C PHE A 30 11.73 1.07 -4.68
N ALA A 31 11.68 2.35 -4.98
CA ALA A 31 12.77 3.04 -5.62
C ALA A 31 13.99 3.14 -4.69
N ASN A 32 13.79 3.24 -3.37
CA ASN A 32 14.89 3.17 -2.39
C ASN A 32 15.51 1.76 -2.30
N LEU A 33 14.70 0.69 -2.46
CA LEU A 33 15.23 -0.68 -2.53
C LEU A 33 15.97 -0.95 -3.84
N ALA A 34 15.55 -0.26 -4.90
CA ALA A 34 16.03 -0.44 -6.26
C ALA A 34 17.16 0.54 -6.64
N ARG A 35 17.97 1.03 -5.69
CA ARG A 35 19.07 1.99 -5.91
C ARG A 35 20.39 1.58 -5.28
N GLY A 36 21.45 2.26 -5.74
CA GLY A 36 22.81 2.13 -5.23
C GLY A 36 23.46 0.79 -5.54
N GLU A 37 24.67 0.60 -5.01
CA GLU A 37 25.49 -0.61 -5.23
C GLU A 37 24.79 -1.90 -4.78
N TYR A 38 23.92 -1.83 -3.77
CA TYR A 38 23.17 -2.97 -3.24
C TYR A 38 21.84 -3.26 -3.94
N ARG A 39 21.45 -2.46 -4.95
CA ARG A 39 20.16 -2.58 -5.67
C ARG A 39 19.76 -4.03 -5.97
N LYS A 40 20.60 -4.73 -6.72
CA LYS A 40 20.28 -6.07 -7.22
C LYS A 40 20.16 -7.08 -6.09
N ALA A 41 21.05 -6.99 -5.09
CA ALA A 41 21.01 -7.83 -3.90
C ALA A 41 19.77 -7.57 -3.04
N ASN A 42 19.40 -6.30 -2.82
CA ASN A 42 18.21 -5.90 -2.09
C ASN A 42 16.94 -6.45 -2.74
N LEU A 43 16.78 -6.26 -4.06
CA LEU A 43 15.61 -6.73 -4.81
C LEU A 43 15.53 -8.26 -4.78
N ARG A 44 16.63 -8.96 -5.06
CA ARG A 44 16.69 -10.43 -4.99
C ARG A 44 16.32 -10.95 -3.59
N ASN A 45 16.89 -10.36 -2.55
CA ASN A 45 16.63 -10.78 -1.17
C ASN A 45 15.18 -10.54 -0.77
N ALA A 46 14.60 -9.40 -1.15
CA ALA A 46 13.19 -9.11 -0.91
C ALA A 46 12.29 -10.13 -1.63
N LEU A 47 12.52 -10.40 -2.93
CA LEU A 47 11.74 -11.37 -3.70
C LEU A 47 11.88 -12.80 -3.12
N ASN A 48 13.07 -13.18 -2.69
CA ASN A 48 13.29 -14.48 -2.01
C ASN A 48 12.54 -14.56 -0.67
N MET A 49 12.54 -13.49 0.12
CA MET A 49 11.76 -13.43 1.37
C MET A 49 10.25 -13.58 1.09
N ILE A 50 9.74 -12.94 0.03
CA ILE A 50 8.34 -13.06 -0.40
C ILE A 50 8.03 -14.51 -0.79
N ASN A 51 8.85 -15.12 -1.65
CA ASN A 51 8.67 -16.52 -2.07
C ASN A 51 8.68 -17.48 -0.88
N ASN A 52 9.65 -17.34 0.02
CA ASN A 52 9.73 -18.16 1.22
C ASN A 52 8.49 -17.99 2.10
N ARG A 53 8.03 -16.75 2.29
CA ARG A 53 6.83 -16.48 3.09
C ARG A 53 5.57 -17.00 2.43
N PHE A 54 5.44 -16.86 1.11
CA PHE A 54 4.31 -17.39 0.36
C PHE A 54 4.21 -18.90 0.53
N ASN A 55 5.31 -19.63 0.30
CA ASN A 55 5.33 -21.09 0.40
C ASN A 55 5.10 -21.58 1.83
N ALA A 56 5.56 -20.84 2.84
CA ALA A 56 5.29 -21.17 4.24
C ALA A 56 3.80 -21.07 4.61
N LEU A 57 3.06 -20.14 3.98
CA LEU A 57 1.61 -20.02 4.16
C LEU A 57 0.85 -21.02 3.28
N ALA A 58 1.26 -21.19 2.02
CA ALA A 58 0.74 -22.15 1.05
C ALA A 58 1.45 -23.51 1.19
N HIS A 59 1.39 -24.09 2.38
CA HIS A 59 2.12 -25.30 2.75
C HIS A 59 1.45 -26.60 2.26
N TRP A 60 0.17 -26.55 1.89
CA TRP A 60 -0.56 -27.71 1.38
C TRP A 60 0.02 -28.15 0.03
N ASP A 61 0.28 -29.46 -0.12
CA ASP A 61 0.85 -30.02 -1.36
C ASP A 61 2.11 -29.27 -1.84
N ASN A 62 2.95 -28.88 -0.87
CA ASN A 62 4.16 -28.08 -1.05
C ASN A 62 5.25 -28.51 -0.05
N THR A 63 5.59 -29.79 -0.05
CA THR A 63 6.45 -30.41 0.97
C THR A 63 7.84 -29.80 1.08
N LYS A 64 8.39 -29.27 -0.03
CA LYS A 64 9.70 -28.62 -0.07
C LYS A 64 9.65 -27.11 0.14
N GLY A 65 8.47 -26.50 0.15
CA GLY A 65 8.31 -25.05 0.28
C GLY A 65 8.85 -24.25 -0.92
N GLU A 66 8.90 -24.84 -2.11
CA GLU A 66 9.45 -24.24 -3.33
C GLU A 66 8.48 -24.27 -4.52
N ARG A 67 7.20 -24.61 -4.29
CA ARG A 67 6.21 -24.76 -5.36
C ARG A 67 5.85 -23.44 -6.04
N TYR A 68 5.82 -22.35 -5.29
CA TYR A 68 5.29 -21.08 -5.77
C TYR A 68 6.37 -20.00 -5.84
N ALA A 69 6.28 -19.16 -6.86
CA ALA A 69 6.96 -17.88 -6.90
C ALA A 69 5.94 -16.73 -7.03
N VAL A 70 6.25 -15.59 -6.45
CA VAL A 70 5.46 -14.36 -6.57
C VAL A 70 6.23 -13.37 -7.44
N GLU A 71 5.61 -12.99 -8.54
CA GLU A 71 6.06 -11.90 -9.40
C GLU A 71 5.33 -10.61 -9.01
N LEU A 72 6.04 -9.49 -9.07
CA LEU A 72 5.50 -8.18 -8.72
C LEU A 72 5.51 -7.27 -9.94
N GLU A 73 4.44 -6.51 -10.12
CA GLU A 73 4.34 -5.45 -11.12
C GLU A 73 4.08 -4.13 -10.38
N ILE A 74 4.89 -3.11 -10.69
CA ILE A 74 4.57 -1.73 -10.31
C ILE A 74 3.56 -1.21 -11.31
N VAL A 75 2.40 -0.83 -10.81
CA VAL A 75 1.30 -0.22 -11.55
C VAL A 75 1.31 1.27 -11.22
N SER A 76 1.55 2.10 -12.24
CA SER A 76 1.53 3.55 -12.14
C SER A 76 0.26 4.09 -12.80
N VAL A 77 -0.49 4.90 -12.07
CA VAL A 77 -1.75 5.52 -12.51
C VAL A 77 -1.52 7.00 -12.74
N GLU A 78 -1.86 7.45 -13.94
CA GLU A 78 -1.79 8.85 -14.36
C GLU A 78 -3.21 9.41 -14.51
N ILE A 79 -3.41 10.67 -14.11
CA ILE A 79 -4.67 11.41 -14.24
C ILE A 79 -4.53 12.45 -15.34
N GLY A 80 -5.43 12.40 -16.33
CA GLY A 80 -5.67 13.46 -17.29
C GLY A 80 -6.85 14.34 -16.86
N ILE A 81 -6.73 15.66 -17.06
CA ILE A 81 -7.76 16.65 -16.70
C ILE A 81 -8.35 17.33 -17.94
N GLU A 82 -7.56 17.44 -19.02
CA GLU A 82 -7.95 18.04 -20.29
C GLU A 82 -7.49 17.15 -21.45
N ASP A 83 -8.25 17.11 -22.54
CA ASP A 83 -7.87 16.39 -23.75
C ASP A 83 -6.58 16.99 -24.32
N GLY A 84 -5.48 16.23 -24.25
CA GLY A 84 -4.15 16.62 -24.76
C GLY A 84 -3.25 17.40 -23.79
N GLY A 85 -3.67 17.61 -22.54
CA GLY A 85 -2.80 18.17 -21.48
C GLY A 85 -1.80 17.15 -20.92
N GLU A 86 -0.75 17.62 -20.23
CA GLU A 86 0.18 16.73 -19.52
C GLU A 86 -0.54 15.96 -18.41
N SER A 87 -0.34 14.64 -18.37
CA SER A 87 -0.92 13.77 -17.35
C SER A 87 -0.18 13.88 -16.02
N PHE A 88 -0.92 13.92 -14.92
CA PHE A 88 -0.35 13.97 -13.57
C PHE A 88 -0.14 12.55 -13.00
N PRO A 89 1.08 12.19 -12.52
CA PRO A 89 1.28 10.92 -11.82
C PRO A 89 0.52 10.95 -10.49
N SER A 90 -0.39 10.00 -10.28
CA SER A 90 -1.30 10.02 -9.14
C SER A 90 -0.98 8.95 -8.10
N ILE A 91 -0.97 7.67 -8.50
CA ILE A 91 -0.86 6.53 -7.61
C ILE A 91 0.17 5.56 -8.17
N GLU A 92 0.99 4.97 -7.30
CA GLU A 92 1.78 3.78 -7.61
C GLU A 92 1.47 2.67 -6.60
N ILE A 93 1.13 1.49 -7.11
CA ILE A 93 0.75 0.31 -6.33
C ILE A 93 1.41 -0.95 -6.90
N LEU A 94 1.54 -1.99 -6.09
CA LEU A 94 1.91 -3.31 -6.57
C LEU A 94 0.70 -4.14 -6.95
N LYS A 95 0.85 -4.87 -8.04
CA LYS A 95 0.09 -6.06 -8.38
C LYS A 95 0.98 -7.29 -8.19
N THR A 96 0.38 -8.37 -7.70
CA THR A 96 1.04 -9.67 -7.57
C THR A 96 0.58 -10.60 -8.68
N ASN A 97 1.47 -11.48 -9.13
CA ASN A 97 1.14 -12.66 -9.94
C ASN A 97 1.82 -13.87 -9.32
N ILE A 98 1.13 -15.01 -9.28
CA ILE A 98 1.60 -16.23 -8.62
C ILE A 98 1.93 -17.25 -9.71
N VAL A 99 3.15 -17.75 -9.70
CA VAL A 99 3.61 -18.83 -10.57
C VAL A 99 3.57 -20.13 -9.78
N ASP A 100 2.75 -21.08 -10.20
CA ASP A 100 2.73 -22.45 -9.66
C ASP A 100 3.63 -23.35 -10.51
N HIS A 101 4.82 -23.67 -10.02
CA HIS A 101 5.79 -24.50 -10.73
C HIS A 101 5.34 -25.96 -10.88
N LYS A 102 4.42 -26.45 -10.03
CA LYS A 102 3.91 -27.81 -10.13
C LYS A 102 2.93 -27.97 -11.30
N THR A 103 2.09 -26.96 -11.52
CA THR A 103 1.05 -27.01 -12.57
C THR A 103 1.41 -26.18 -13.80
N ASN A 104 2.52 -25.45 -13.77
CA ASN A 104 2.96 -24.50 -14.79
C ASN A 104 1.89 -23.47 -15.14
N LYS A 105 1.18 -22.96 -14.12
CA LYS A 105 0.12 -21.97 -14.26
C LYS A 105 0.56 -20.64 -13.65
N ARG A 106 0.16 -19.56 -14.31
CA ARG A 106 0.23 -18.20 -13.77
C ARG A 106 -1.16 -17.79 -13.30
N ILE A 107 -1.26 -17.41 -12.03
CA ILE A 107 -2.50 -17.02 -11.36
C ILE A 107 -2.41 -15.54 -11.05
N GLU A 108 -3.44 -14.79 -11.42
CA GLU A 108 -3.53 -13.37 -11.13
C GLU A 108 -3.74 -13.16 -9.62
N GLY A 109 -2.90 -12.31 -9.02
CA GLY A 109 -3.03 -11.91 -7.62
C GLY A 109 -3.73 -10.57 -7.46
N ILE A 110 -3.69 -10.01 -6.25
CA ILE A 110 -4.40 -8.77 -5.91
C ILE A 110 -3.53 -7.54 -6.21
N VAL A 111 -4.17 -6.49 -6.74
CA VAL A 111 -3.58 -5.14 -6.93
C VAL A 111 -3.87 -4.25 -5.72
N GLY A 112 -2.99 -3.30 -5.41
CA GLY A 112 -3.19 -2.30 -4.33
C GLY A 112 -2.15 -2.35 -3.22
N ASN A 113 -1.23 -3.32 -3.27
CA ASN A 113 -0.18 -3.48 -2.29
C ASN A 113 0.80 -2.29 -2.30
N ASN A 114 1.31 -1.92 -1.12
CA ASN A 114 2.31 -0.86 -0.93
C ASN A 114 1.93 0.48 -1.61
N PHE A 115 0.71 0.93 -1.31
CA PHE A 115 0.07 2.13 -1.84
C PHE A 115 0.86 3.42 -1.61
N SER A 116 1.30 4.03 -2.71
CA SER A 116 1.90 5.37 -2.78
C SER A 116 0.98 6.29 -3.57
N SER A 117 0.80 7.53 -3.11
CA SER A 117 -0.05 8.51 -3.78
C SER A 117 0.45 9.92 -3.55
N TYR A 118 0.59 10.67 -4.63
CA TYR A 118 1.03 12.06 -4.61
C TYR A 118 0.03 12.97 -3.89
N VAL A 119 -1.27 12.73 -4.08
CA VAL A 119 -2.32 13.51 -3.40
C VAL A 119 -2.37 13.17 -1.91
N ARG A 120 -2.14 11.89 -1.55
CA ARG A 120 -2.01 11.51 -0.13
C ARG A 120 -0.80 12.19 0.51
N ASP A 121 0.33 12.20 -0.16
CA ASP A 121 1.53 12.81 0.38
C ASP A 121 1.37 14.34 0.46
N TYR A 122 0.68 14.98 -0.48
CA TYR A 122 0.25 16.37 -0.31
C TYR A 122 -0.61 16.58 0.95
N ASP A 123 -1.64 15.77 1.13
CA ASP A 123 -2.55 15.91 2.26
C ASP A 123 -1.80 15.75 3.60
N PHE A 124 -1.00 14.70 3.75
CA PHE A 124 -0.31 14.41 5.02
C PHE A 124 0.95 15.26 5.26
N SER A 125 1.77 15.49 4.24
CA SER A 125 3.07 16.16 4.38
C SER A 125 3.04 17.66 4.13
N VAL A 126 2.00 18.20 3.50
CA VAL A 126 1.90 19.64 3.21
C VAL A 126 0.68 20.24 3.89
N LEU A 127 -0.53 19.78 3.52
CA LEU A 127 -1.78 20.38 3.99
C LEU A 127 -1.95 20.22 5.51
N LEU A 128 -1.81 19.00 6.03
CA LEU A 128 -1.99 18.74 7.46
C LEU A 128 -0.91 19.41 8.32
N GLN A 129 0.33 19.46 7.81
CA GLN A 129 1.44 20.13 8.49
C GLN A 129 1.19 21.64 8.57
N GLU A 130 0.85 22.29 7.45
CA GLU A 130 0.58 23.74 7.44
C GLU A 130 -0.69 24.08 8.25
N HIS A 131 -1.73 23.25 8.22
CA HIS A 131 -2.94 23.45 9.04
C HIS A 131 -2.66 23.48 10.54
N ASN A 132 -1.69 22.70 11.01
CA ASN A 132 -1.34 22.61 12.43
C ASN A 132 -0.19 23.54 12.85
N LYS A 133 0.43 24.24 11.91
CA LYS A 133 1.55 25.14 12.17
C LYS A 133 1.13 26.28 13.09
N GLY A 134 1.83 26.41 14.22
CA GLY A 134 1.54 27.44 15.23
C GLY A 134 0.32 27.16 16.12
N LYS A 135 -0.38 26.02 15.95
CA LYS A 135 -1.48 25.62 16.84
C LYS A 135 -0.95 24.86 18.06
N SER A 136 -1.57 25.07 19.22
CA SER A 136 -1.25 24.35 20.46
C SER A 136 -1.83 22.95 20.52
N GLN A 137 -2.89 22.68 19.76
CA GLN A 137 -3.58 21.40 19.69
C GLN A 137 -3.68 20.91 18.25
N PHE A 138 -3.51 19.61 18.07
CA PHE A 138 -3.68 18.95 16.78
C PHE A 138 -5.15 18.97 16.35
N SER A 139 -5.38 19.29 15.09
CA SER A 139 -6.69 19.23 14.42
C SER A 139 -6.52 18.79 12.96
N ILE A 140 -7.61 18.37 12.33
CA ILE A 140 -7.63 18.00 10.91
C ILE A 140 -8.46 19.05 10.14
N PRO A 141 -8.13 19.34 8.86
CA PRO A 141 -9.04 20.07 7.98
C PRO A 141 -10.38 19.34 7.81
N ASP A 142 -11.48 20.09 7.66
CA ASP A 142 -12.83 19.51 7.54
C ASP A 142 -12.99 18.64 6.29
N ASP A 143 -12.28 18.98 5.22
CA ASP A 143 -12.27 18.30 3.92
C ASP A 143 -11.09 17.33 3.74
N PHE A 144 -10.37 17.00 4.83
CA PHE A 144 -9.18 16.16 4.78
C PHE A 144 -9.45 14.80 4.11
N GLY A 145 -8.75 14.54 3.00
CA GLY A 145 -8.88 13.32 2.21
C GLY A 145 -10.12 13.22 1.32
N VAL A 146 -11.00 14.24 1.29
CA VAL A 146 -12.22 14.21 0.45
C VAL A 146 -11.87 14.19 -1.03
N LEU A 147 -10.96 15.06 -1.48
CA LEU A 147 -10.53 15.12 -2.88
C LEU A 147 -9.92 13.78 -3.32
N HIS A 148 -8.91 13.29 -2.59
CA HIS A 148 -8.25 12.05 -2.93
C HIS A 148 -9.21 10.86 -2.88
N GLY A 149 -10.11 10.82 -1.89
CA GLY A 149 -11.15 9.81 -1.79
C GLY A 149 -12.02 9.74 -3.04
N LYS A 150 -12.44 10.89 -3.57
CA LYS A 150 -13.24 10.96 -4.81
C LYS A 150 -12.44 10.60 -6.07
N LEU A 151 -11.19 11.03 -6.17
CA LEU A 151 -10.30 10.65 -7.27
C LEU A 151 -10.07 9.14 -7.30
N PHE A 152 -9.83 8.53 -6.14
CA PHE A 152 -9.63 7.08 -6.00
C PHE A 152 -10.91 6.30 -6.37
N GLN A 153 -12.06 6.72 -5.86
CA GLN A 153 -13.34 6.10 -6.23
C GLN A 153 -13.64 6.24 -7.73
N SER A 154 -13.36 7.41 -8.32
CA SER A 154 -13.49 7.62 -9.76
C SER A 154 -12.58 6.67 -10.55
N PHE A 155 -11.33 6.51 -10.11
CA PHE A 155 -10.38 5.58 -10.71
C PHE A 155 -10.89 4.13 -10.66
N VAL A 156 -11.23 3.62 -9.46
CA VAL A 156 -11.66 2.21 -9.29
C VAL A 156 -12.95 1.91 -10.07
N ASN A 157 -13.82 2.89 -10.28
CA ASN A 157 -15.06 2.73 -11.05
C ASN A 157 -14.90 2.96 -12.56
N SER A 158 -13.74 3.46 -13.02
CA SER A 158 -13.47 3.78 -14.43
C SER A 158 -13.38 2.54 -15.31
N ASP A 159 -13.62 2.73 -16.61
CA ASP A 159 -13.40 1.67 -17.61
C ASP A 159 -11.93 1.27 -17.70
N THR A 160 -11.00 2.23 -17.53
CA THR A 160 -9.56 1.94 -17.46
C THR A 160 -9.26 0.91 -16.37
N TYR A 161 -9.83 1.06 -15.17
CA TYR A 161 -9.62 0.10 -14.09
C TYR A 161 -10.19 -1.27 -14.45
N LYS A 162 -11.44 -1.32 -14.91
CA LYS A 162 -12.14 -2.58 -15.25
C LYS A 162 -11.49 -3.33 -16.42
N GLN A 163 -10.84 -2.62 -17.35
CA GLN A 163 -10.07 -3.22 -18.44
C GLN A 163 -8.75 -3.85 -17.98
N ASN A 164 -8.17 -3.37 -16.87
CA ASN A 164 -6.86 -3.81 -16.38
C ASN A 164 -6.95 -4.77 -15.18
N PHE A 165 -8.03 -4.70 -14.39
CA PHE A 165 -8.20 -5.49 -13.17
C PHE A 165 -9.61 -6.06 -13.06
N LYS A 166 -9.70 -7.33 -12.67
CA LYS A 166 -10.98 -8.05 -12.52
C LYS A 166 -11.62 -7.88 -11.14
N LYS A 167 -10.82 -7.53 -10.14
CA LYS A 167 -11.25 -7.41 -8.74
C LYS A 167 -10.84 -6.06 -8.16
N PRO A 168 -11.59 -5.53 -7.18
CA PRO A 168 -11.20 -4.32 -6.46
C PRO A 168 -9.84 -4.47 -5.76
N PRO A 169 -9.16 -3.35 -5.46
CA PRO A 169 -7.86 -3.40 -4.85
C PRO A 169 -7.97 -3.77 -3.36
N VAL A 170 -6.93 -4.43 -2.84
CA VAL A 170 -6.71 -4.57 -1.39
C VAL A 170 -5.42 -3.85 -1.04
N ILE A 171 -5.51 -2.88 -0.14
CA ILE A 171 -4.35 -2.15 0.34
C ILE A 171 -3.98 -2.70 1.72
N CYS A 172 -2.82 -3.32 1.83
CA CYS A 172 -2.33 -3.84 3.10
C CYS A 172 -1.23 -2.92 3.65
N LEU A 173 -1.38 -2.46 4.90
CA LEU A 173 -0.49 -1.53 5.57
C LEU A 173 -0.11 -2.02 6.97
N SER A 174 0.84 -1.32 7.58
CA SER A 174 1.12 -1.50 9.00
C SER A 174 -0.02 -0.99 9.87
N VAL A 175 -0.25 -1.65 11.01
CA VAL A 175 -0.96 -1.05 12.15
C VAL A 175 -0.28 0.22 12.67
N SER A 176 -1.05 1.07 13.35
CA SER A 176 -0.59 2.32 13.94
C SER A 176 -0.07 2.09 15.36
N ASP A 177 1.05 2.71 15.71
CA ASP A 177 1.68 2.64 17.04
C ASP A 177 0.97 3.49 18.11
N ASN A 178 0.02 4.34 17.71
CA ASN A 178 -0.79 5.11 18.64
C ASN A 178 -2.10 4.42 19.07
N LYS A 179 -2.40 3.23 18.52
CA LYS A 179 -3.59 2.44 18.84
C LYS A 179 -3.24 1.15 19.59
N THR A 180 -4.23 0.62 20.29
CA THR A 180 -4.16 -0.70 20.93
C THR A 180 -5.11 -1.64 20.20
N TYR A 181 -4.63 -2.83 19.87
CA TYR A 181 -5.34 -3.85 19.12
C TYR A 181 -5.63 -5.04 20.04
N ASN A 182 -6.89 -5.44 20.16
CA ASN A 182 -7.30 -6.56 20.98
C ASN A 182 -7.64 -7.76 20.08
N ARG A 183 -7.03 -8.89 20.39
CA ARG A 183 -7.26 -10.16 19.70
C ARG A 183 -8.70 -10.61 19.91
N THR A 184 -9.36 -11.00 18.83
CA THR A 184 -10.71 -11.60 18.85
C THR A 184 -10.63 -13.13 18.82
N GLU A 185 -11.79 -13.78 18.83
CA GLU A 185 -11.92 -15.22 18.63
C GLU A 185 -11.94 -15.63 17.16
N ASN A 186 -12.13 -14.67 16.23
CA ASN A 186 -12.22 -14.96 14.81
C ASN A 186 -10.84 -15.33 14.24
N GLN A 187 -10.80 -16.42 13.48
CA GLN A 187 -9.58 -16.94 12.86
C GLN A 187 -9.85 -17.38 11.42
N HIS A 188 -9.25 -16.66 10.48
CA HIS A 188 -9.26 -16.99 9.06
C HIS A 188 -8.14 -17.99 8.74
N PRO A 189 -8.35 -19.00 7.87
CA PRO A 189 -7.33 -20.02 7.55
C PRO A 189 -6.05 -19.46 6.94
N VAL A 190 -6.12 -18.31 6.25
CA VAL A 190 -4.97 -17.66 5.61
C VAL A 190 -4.54 -16.38 6.31
N LEU A 191 -5.51 -15.54 6.70
CA LEU A 191 -5.22 -14.23 7.29
C LEU A 191 -4.83 -14.37 8.76
N GLY A 192 -5.13 -15.52 9.37
CA GLY A 192 -4.86 -15.81 10.77
C GLY A 192 -5.87 -15.16 11.69
N VAL A 193 -5.42 -14.72 12.86
CA VAL A 193 -6.32 -14.26 13.92
C VAL A 193 -6.66 -12.78 13.73
N GLU A 194 -7.94 -12.44 13.91
CA GLU A 194 -8.40 -11.06 13.81
C GLU A 194 -8.17 -10.26 15.10
N TYR A 195 -7.86 -8.97 14.91
CA TYR A 195 -7.71 -7.98 15.95
C TYR A 195 -8.66 -6.80 15.71
N GLU A 196 -9.15 -6.20 16.78
CA GLU A 196 -9.96 -4.99 16.75
C GLU A 196 -9.22 -3.82 17.40
N PRO A 197 -9.15 -2.64 16.76
CA PRO A 197 -8.55 -1.46 17.36
C PRO A 197 -9.47 -0.85 18.42
N ASN A 198 -8.89 -0.22 19.43
CA ASN A 198 -9.64 0.52 20.45
C ASN A 198 -10.36 1.76 19.88
N GLU A 199 -9.84 2.36 18.81
CA GLU A 199 -10.40 3.53 18.14
C GLU A 199 -9.85 3.68 16.72
N SER A 200 -10.56 4.45 15.89
CA SER A 200 -10.17 4.68 14.49
C SER A 200 -8.89 5.52 14.37
N SER A 201 -7.99 5.13 13.47
CA SER A 201 -6.78 5.91 13.17
C SER A 201 -7.05 7.01 12.14
N LEU A 202 -6.17 8.03 12.05
CA LEU A 202 -6.28 9.07 11.03
C LEU A 202 -6.20 8.48 9.61
N THR A 203 -5.31 7.51 9.39
CA THR A 203 -5.20 6.79 8.11
C THR A 203 -6.50 6.07 7.77
N GLU A 204 -7.14 5.45 8.75
CA GLU A 204 -8.42 4.76 8.54
C GLU A 204 -9.54 5.74 8.19
N GLN A 205 -9.66 6.87 8.90
CA GLN A 205 -10.62 7.91 8.57
C GLN A 205 -10.39 8.47 7.15
N TYR A 206 -9.13 8.61 6.75
CA TYR A 206 -8.74 9.05 5.42
C TYR A 206 -9.12 8.02 4.35
N PHE A 207 -8.80 6.75 4.56
CA PHE A 207 -9.08 5.66 3.61
C PHE A 207 -10.58 5.36 3.53
N LYS A 208 -11.34 5.65 4.58
CA LYS A 208 -12.80 5.62 4.54
C LYS A 208 -13.38 6.59 3.50
N LYS A 209 -12.73 7.74 3.25
CA LYS A 209 -13.12 8.67 2.17
C LYS A 209 -12.91 8.07 0.77
N MET A 210 -12.06 7.06 0.64
CA MET A 210 -11.90 6.27 -0.59
C MET A 210 -12.98 5.20 -0.76
N GLY A 211 -13.88 5.05 0.21
CA GLY A 211 -14.90 3.99 0.21
C GLY A 211 -14.41 2.65 0.77
N LEU A 212 -13.21 2.63 1.37
CA LEU A 212 -12.59 1.40 1.88
C LEU A 212 -13.05 1.11 3.32
N GLN A 213 -13.28 -0.17 3.60
CA GLN A 213 -13.38 -0.73 4.94
C GLN A 213 -12.00 -1.19 5.42
N VAL A 214 -11.82 -1.44 6.71
CA VAL A 214 -10.57 -1.99 7.27
C VAL A 214 -10.85 -3.17 8.19
N ARG A 215 -9.99 -4.19 8.13
CA ARG A 215 -9.89 -5.26 9.13
C ARG A 215 -8.43 -5.54 9.45
N TYR A 216 -8.17 -6.07 10.64
CA TYR A 216 -6.80 -6.31 11.10
C TYR A 216 -6.61 -7.78 11.38
N PHE A 217 -5.65 -8.39 10.68
CA PHE A 217 -5.40 -9.82 10.80
C PHE A 217 -3.92 -10.06 11.03
N MET A 218 -3.60 -10.99 11.93
CA MET A 218 -2.26 -11.47 12.17
C MET A 218 -2.10 -12.87 11.57
N PRO A 219 -1.44 -12.99 10.40
CA PRO A 219 -1.18 -14.28 9.78
C PRO A 219 -0.36 -15.19 10.69
N GLN A 220 -0.48 -16.50 10.49
CA GLN A 220 0.28 -17.47 11.27
C GLN A 220 1.79 -17.20 11.13
N ASN A 221 2.50 -17.19 12.26
CA ASN A 221 3.94 -16.91 12.36
C ASN A 221 4.35 -15.48 11.95
N SER A 222 3.43 -14.53 11.96
CA SER A 222 3.75 -13.10 11.90
C SER A 222 3.95 -12.53 13.31
N ALA A 223 4.75 -11.47 13.43
CA ALA A 223 4.99 -10.80 14.71
C ALA A 223 3.84 -9.88 15.15
N ALA A 224 3.10 -9.30 14.19
CA ALA A 224 2.06 -8.31 14.44
C ALA A 224 0.93 -8.39 13.40
N PRO A 225 -0.28 -7.89 13.71
CA PRO A 225 -1.37 -7.79 12.74
C PRO A 225 -1.07 -6.77 11.63
N LEU A 226 -1.61 -7.04 10.44
CA LEU A 226 -1.62 -6.16 9.28
C LEU A 226 -3.00 -5.52 9.12
N ALA A 227 -3.03 -4.26 8.67
CA ALA A 227 -4.26 -3.54 8.35
C ALA A 227 -4.61 -3.78 6.87
N LEU A 228 -5.75 -4.42 6.61
CA LEU A 228 -6.24 -4.73 5.26
C LEU A 228 -7.40 -3.81 4.93
N PHE A 229 -7.20 -2.90 3.98
CA PHE A 229 -8.21 -1.99 3.46
C PHE A 229 -8.78 -2.53 2.15
N PHE A 230 -10.11 -2.61 2.05
CA PHE A 230 -10.78 -3.31 0.94
C PHE A 230 -12.18 -2.75 0.66
N PHE A 231 -12.72 -3.14 -0.50
CA PHE A 231 -14.14 -3.05 -0.84
C PHE A 231 -14.80 -4.42 -0.69
N GLY A 232 -16.12 -4.45 -0.48
CA GLY A 232 -16.88 -5.70 -0.49
C GLY A 232 -16.57 -6.60 0.71
N ASP A 233 -16.37 -7.89 0.45
CA ASP A 233 -16.11 -8.91 1.47
C ASP A 233 -14.72 -9.53 1.31
N LEU A 234 -13.75 -9.02 2.09
CA LEU A 234 -12.36 -9.49 2.09
C LEU A 234 -12.22 -11.01 2.25
N LEU A 235 -13.10 -11.65 3.03
CA LEU A 235 -12.93 -13.05 3.40
C LEU A 235 -13.43 -14.01 2.31
N ASN A 236 -14.36 -13.55 1.46
CA ASN A 236 -15.06 -14.41 0.51
C ASN A 236 -14.82 -14.03 -0.96
N ASP A 237 -14.45 -12.78 -1.26
CA ASP A 237 -14.26 -12.30 -2.63
C ASP A 237 -12.88 -12.67 -3.23
N TYR A 238 -11.95 -13.11 -2.38
CA TYR A 238 -10.56 -13.42 -2.74
C TYR A 238 -10.19 -14.85 -2.35
N SER A 239 -9.47 -15.52 -3.24
CA SER A 239 -8.95 -16.87 -2.99
C SER A 239 -7.80 -16.86 -1.98
N ASN A 240 -7.53 -18.03 -1.41
CA ASN A 240 -6.42 -18.21 -0.48
C ASN A 240 -5.07 -17.79 -1.07
N LEU A 241 -4.77 -18.14 -2.34
CA LEU A 241 -3.49 -17.78 -2.96
C LEU A 241 -3.38 -16.27 -3.23
N GLU A 242 -4.49 -15.62 -3.60
CA GLU A 242 -4.56 -14.16 -3.73
C GLU A 242 -4.25 -13.47 -2.39
N LEU A 243 -4.87 -13.89 -1.30
CA LEU A 243 -4.63 -13.34 0.04
C LEU A 243 -3.19 -13.63 0.53
N ILE A 244 -2.68 -14.83 0.31
CA ILE A 244 -1.29 -15.18 0.66
C ILE A 244 -0.29 -14.32 -0.11
N SER A 245 -0.52 -14.05 -1.39
CA SER A 245 0.37 -13.18 -2.18
C SER A 245 0.49 -11.80 -1.54
N THR A 246 -0.64 -11.18 -1.21
CA THR A 246 -0.70 -9.89 -0.51
C THR A 246 0.03 -9.93 0.85
N ILE A 247 -0.23 -10.93 1.69
CA ILE A 247 0.44 -11.08 2.99
C ILE A 247 1.95 -11.22 2.80
N SER A 248 2.39 -12.16 1.96
CA SER A 248 3.82 -12.46 1.78
C SER A 248 4.60 -11.25 1.27
N THR A 249 4.01 -10.48 0.35
CA THR A 249 4.57 -9.25 -0.19
C THR A 249 4.62 -8.18 0.89
N MET A 250 3.49 -7.88 1.53
CA MET A 250 3.43 -6.76 2.45
C MET A 250 4.13 -7.01 3.78
N GLU A 251 4.05 -8.21 4.34
CA GLU A 251 4.81 -8.56 5.55
C GLU A 251 6.32 -8.44 5.31
N THR A 252 6.81 -8.88 4.14
CA THR A 252 8.23 -8.71 3.77
C THR A 252 8.61 -7.23 3.74
N PHE A 253 7.82 -6.39 3.07
CA PHE A 253 8.07 -4.96 3.05
C PHE A 253 7.98 -4.34 4.45
N GLN A 254 7.03 -4.75 5.29
CA GLN A 254 6.94 -4.25 6.66
C GLN A 254 8.10 -4.70 7.55
N LYS A 255 8.66 -5.90 7.35
CA LYS A 255 9.91 -6.33 8.03
C LYS A 255 11.10 -5.43 7.67
N ILE A 256 11.13 -4.88 6.46
CA ILE A 256 12.17 -3.94 6.02
C ILE A 256 11.89 -2.53 6.57
N TYR A 257 10.64 -2.07 6.48
CA TYR A 257 10.27 -0.67 6.78
C TYR A 257 10.05 -0.39 8.27
N ARG A 258 9.59 -1.39 9.01
CA ARG A 258 9.12 -1.35 10.41
C ARG A 258 9.49 -2.64 11.15
N PRO A 259 10.76 -3.09 11.15
CA PRO A 259 11.22 -4.28 11.84
C PRO A 259 10.89 -4.26 13.34
N GLU A 260 10.80 -3.08 13.96
CA GLU A 260 10.43 -2.90 15.37
C GLU A 260 9.04 -3.51 15.68
N ILE A 261 8.18 -3.60 14.67
CA ILE A 261 6.83 -4.17 14.74
C ILE A 261 6.80 -5.57 14.07
N TYR A 262 7.27 -5.70 12.83
CA TYR A 262 7.05 -6.93 12.03
C TYR A 262 8.22 -7.91 12.02
N ASN A 263 9.38 -7.49 12.50
CA ASN A 263 10.54 -8.35 12.71
C ASN A 263 10.98 -8.34 14.19
N ALA A 264 10.02 -8.06 15.08
CA ALA A 264 10.19 -8.15 16.53
C ALA A 264 10.41 -9.62 16.94
N ASN A 265 11.21 -9.83 17.97
CA ASN A 265 11.48 -11.19 18.46
C ASN A 265 10.33 -11.75 19.33
N ALA A 266 9.42 -10.87 19.77
CA ALA A 266 8.17 -11.22 20.44
C ALA A 266 6.96 -11.00 19.52
N THR A 267 5.99 -11.90 19.60
CA THR A 267 4.73 -11.80 18.85
C THR A 267 3.67 -11.01 19.62
N ALA A 268 2.72 -10.42 18.89
CA ALA A 268 1.60 -9.69 19.48
C ALA A 268 0.76 -10.57 20.40
N GLY A 269 0.57 -10.11 21.64
CA GLY A 269 -0.28 -10.78 22.64
C GLY A 269 -1.79 -10.59 22.39
N LYS A 270 -2.61 -10.93 23.39
CA LYS A 270 -4.07 -10.71 23.36
C LYS A 270 -4.46 -9.23 23.29
N SER A 271 -3.64 -8.35 23.87
CA SER A 271 -3.72 -6.91 23.71
C SER A 271 -2.35 -6.43 23.24
N TYR A 272 -2.31 -5.71 22.14
CA TYR A 272 -1.08 -5.34 21.46
C TYR A 272 -1.07 -3.87 21.11
N LYS A 273 -0.04 -3.15 21.57
CA LYS A 273 0.25 -1.78 21.16
C LYS A 273 1.60 -1.79 20.41
N PRO A 274 1.62 -1.50 19.09
CA PRO A 274 2.87 -1.46 18.35
C PRO A 274 3.82 -0.40 18.91
N ASN A 275 5.12 -0.63 18.81
CA ASN A 275 6.13 0.30 19.34
C ASN A 275 7.29 0.47 18.34
N LEU A 276 7.35 1.64 17.71
CA LEU A 276 8.42 2.01 16.76
C LEU A 276 9.79 2.23 17.42
N LYS A 277 9.87 2.17 18.75
CA LYS A 277 11.12 2.25 19.53
C LYS A 277 11.48 0.91 20.19
N ASN A 278 10.81 -0.18 19.83
CA ASN A 278 11.13 -1.50 20.35
C ASN A 278 12.54 -1.91 19.90
N LEU A 279 13.46 -2.11 20.84
CA LEU A 279 14.84 -2.54 20.55
C LEU A 279 14.96 -4.06 20.37
N ASP A 280 13.97 -4.84 20.81
CA ASP A 280 13.94 -6.29 20.68
C ASP A 280 13.38 -6.71 19.30
N HIS A 281 14.19 -6.47 18.28
CA HIS A 281 13.89 -6.84 16.90
C HIS A 281 15.15 -7.21 16.12
N SER A 282 14.96 -7.88 14.99
CA SER A 282 16.03 -8.22 14.06
C SER A 282 15.97 -7.31 12.82
N LEU A 283 17.12 -7.01 12.23
CA LEU A 283 17.18 -6.32 10.94
C LEU A 283 17.33 -7.32 9.79
N THR A 284 16.74 -6.99 8.64
CA THR A 284 16.98 -7.73 7.39
C THR A 284 18.36 -7.38 6.83
N GLN A 285 18.94 -8.26 6.00
CA GLN A 285 20.17 -7.96 5.22
C GLN A 285 19.90 -7.09 3.97
N ILE A 286 18.82 -6.32 4.01
CA ILE A 286 18.40 -5.42 2.93
C ILE A 286 18.68 -3.99 3.41
N VAL A 287 19.50 -3.26 2.65
CA VAL A 287 19.83 -1.87 2.97
C VAL A 287 18.67 -0.98 2.56
N TYR A 288 18.09 -0.25 3.50
CA TYR A 288 16.94 0.62 3.26
C TYR A 288 17.07 1.95 4.00
N ASP A 289 17.13 3.05 3.24
CA ASP A 289 17.19 4.41 3.80
C ASP A 289 15.76 4.92 4.11
N ARG A 290 15.48 5.08 5.40
CA ARG A 290 14.20 5.60 5.91
C ARG A 290 14.16 7.13 5.93
N GLU A 291 15.29 7.79 6.09
CA GLU A 291 15.35 9.26 6.10
C GLU A 291 15.09 9.81 4.70
N GLU A 292 15.69 9.18 3.68
CA GLU A 292 15.42 9.48 2.27
C GLU A 292 13.93 9.35 1.98
N ARG A 293 13.29 8.27 2.43
CA ARG A 293 11.83 8.06 2.25
C ARG A 293 11.00 9.22 2.82
N GLY A 294 11.35 9.71 4.01
CA GLY A 294 10.66 10.83 4.64
C GLY A 294 10.81 12.13 3.85
N LYS A 295 12.00 12.40 3.31
CA LYS A 295 12.26 13.56 2.43
C LYS A 295 11.46 13.45 1.13
N LEU A 296 11.43 12.27 0.52
CA LEU A 296 10.70 12.03 -0.73
C LEU A 296 9.19 12.24 -0.60
N ALA A 297 8.58 11.86 0.52
CA ALA A 297 7.15 12.13 0.75
C ALA A 297 6.84 13.64 0.79
N ASN A 298 7.72 14.44 1.42
CA ASN A 298 7.56 15.89 1.44
C ASN A 298 7.77 16.51 0.05
N GLU A 299 8.74 16.04 -0.71
CA GLU A 299 8.98 16.48 -2.09
C GLU A 299 7.81 16.12 -3.01
N GLN A 300 7.23 14.92 -2.86
CA GLN A 300 6.02 14.50 -3.56
C GLN A 300 4.83 15.38 -3.24
N GLY A 301 4.60 15.65 -1.96
CA GLY A 301 3.51 16.51 -1.54
C GLY A 301 3.64 17.92 -2.11
N LYS A 302 4.84 18.49 -2.15
CA LYS A 302 5.10 19.79 -2.79
C LYS A 302 4.92 19.75 -4.30
N PHE A 303 5.42 18.69 -4.96
CA PHE A 303 5.22 18.50 -6.39
C PHE A 303 3.73 18.43 -6.74
N ALA A 304 2.95 17.63 -6.00
CA ALA A 304 1.51 17.57 -6.15
C ALA A 304 0.86 18.94 -5.93
N GLN A 305 1.31 19.68 -4.92
CA GLN A 305 0.81 21.04 -4.68
C GLN A 305 1.03 21.95 -5.89
N GLU A 306 2.24 21.94 -6.47
CA GLU A 306 2.66 22.86 -7.53
C GLU A 306 2.10 22.48 -8.91
N HIS A 307 2.01 21.18 -9.21
CA HIS A 307 1.67 20.70 -10.55
C HIS A 307 0.24 20.15 -10.69
N PHE A 308 -0.47 19.93 -9.58
CA PHE A 308 -1.83 19.38 -9.62
C PHE A 308 -2.81 20.22 -8.79
N ILE A 309 -2.53 20.44 -7.50
CA ILE A 309 -3.48 21.11 -6.61
C ILE A 309 -3.66 22.58 -6.98
N LYS A 310 -2.58 23.38 -7.05
CA LYS A 310 -2.67 24.81 -7.36
C LYS A 310 -3.17 25.09 -8.78
N PRO A 311 -2.63 24.46 -9.85
CA PRO A 311 -3.04 24.79 -11.22
C PRO A 311 -4.50 24.44 -11.52
N TYR A 312 -5.03 23.41 -10.88
CA TYR A 312 -6.39 22.90 -11.12
C TYR A 312 -7.33 23.09 -9.93
N GLN A 313 -6.99 23.98 -8.99
CA GLN A 313 -7.72 24.17 -7.72
C GLN A 313 -9.23 24.27 -7.93
N THR A 314 -9.69 25.19 -8.79
CA THR A 314 -11.12 25.39 -9.04
C THR A 314 -11.80 24.14 -9.61
N VAL A 315 -11.13 23.40 -10.49
CA VAL A 315 -11.66 22.16 -11.07
C VAL A 315 -11.75 21.06 -10.01
N LEU A 316 -10.72 20.93 -9.16
CA LEU A 316 -10.64 19.94 -8.09
C LEU A 316 -11.65 20.21 -6.98
N GLU A 317 -11.88 21.48 -6.62
CA GLU A 317 -12.91 21.89 -5.64
C GLU A 317 -14.32 21.62 -6.17
N GLN A 318 -14.59 21.98 -7.44
CA GLN A 318 -15.87 21.67 -8.08
C GLN A 318 -16.11 20.17 -8.20
N PHE A 319 -15.07 19.38 -8.46
CA PHE A 319 -15.17 17.92 -8.45
C PHE A 319 -15.43 17.39 -7.04
N SER A 320 -14.74 17.94 -6.04
CA SER A 320 -14.84 17.52 -4.64
C SER A 320 -16.18 17.85 -3.99
N THR A 321 -17.01 18.68 -4.60
CA THR A 321 -18.39 18.97 -4.15
C THR A 321 -19.45 18.14 -4.86
N ARG A 322 -19.13 17.47 -5.98
CA ARG A 322 -20.06 16.56 -6.67
C ARG A 322 -20.32 15.32 -5.83
N TYR A 323 -21.58 14.95 -5.65
CA TYR A 323 -21.91 13.60 -5.18
C TYR A 323 -21.57 12.61 -6.30
N LEU A 324 -20.83 11.55 -5.98
CA LEU A 324 -20.69 10.41 -6.88
C LEU A 324 -22.08 9.75 -6.92
N SER A 325 -22.78 9.92 -8.04
CA SER A 325 -24.14 9.43 -8.27
C SER A 325 -24.18 7.93 -8.49
#